data_AF-A0A3T1AZM3-F1
#
_entry.id   AF-A0A3T1AZM3-F1
#
_cell.length_a   1.000
_cell.length_b   1.000
_cell.length_c   1.000
_cell.angle_alpha   90.00
_cell.angle_beta   90.00
_cell.angle_gamma   90.00
#
_symmetry.space_group_name_H-M   'P 1'
#
loop_
_entity.id
_entity.type
_entity.pdbx_description
1 polymer ?
#
loop_
_entity_poly.entity_id
_entity_poly.type
_entity_poly.pdbx_seq_one_letter_code
_entity_poly.pdbx_strand_id
1 'polypeptide(L)'
;MTDSVQPPPRHAVGAAYVAALAATLGFLPLHVIWALGIPLFADPDRFAAWHADGGGTYLLTLNLLAVLPAILALALVRPWGLRFPSWTPFWRDRPVPRLLLLIPGYGLVVVLGAYTVFAAFLAVQQRDAPDAIFDPWTGLIGIPHFIIWVTGLTIATRSYDLRTRPSADHATRSPALP
;
A
#
# COMPACT_ATOMS: atom_id res chain seq x y z
N MET A 1 -28.51 -14.15 -10.66
CA MET A 1 -28.24 -14.93 -9.43
C MET A 1 -26.87 -14.51 -8.95
N THR A 2 -26.80 -13.52 -8.06
CA THR A 2 -25.52 -12.98 -7.58
C THR A 2 -24.95 -13.95 -6.56
N ASP A 3 -23.86 -14.64 -6.90
CA ASP A 3 -23.03 -15.29 -5.88
C ASP A 3 -22.64 -14.20 -4.87
N SER A 4 -23.25 -14.26 -3.68
CA SER A 4 -23.02 -13.29 -2.63
C SER A 4 -21.61 -13.55 -2.09
N VAL A 5 -20.66 -12.74 -2.55
CA VAL A 5 -19.29 -12.72 -2.02
C VAL A 5 -19.36 -12.61 -0.51
N GLN A 6 -18.69 -13.53 0.18
CA GLN A 6 -18.70 -13.58 1.64
C GLN A 6 -18.17 -12.27 2.25
N PRO A 7 -18.73 -11.80 3.38
CA PRO A 7 -18.23 -10.61 4.06
C PRO A 7 -16.79 -10.84 4.56
N PRO A 8 -15.97 -9.77 4.69
CA PRO A 8 -14.61 -9.90 5.17
C PRO A 8 -14.59 -10.30 6.65
N PRO A 9 -13.71 -11.22 7.07
CA PRO A 9 -13.53 -11.53 8.47
C PRO A 9 -12.93 -10.33 9.23
N ARG A 10 -13.20 -10.22 10.54
CA ARG A 10 -12.80 -9.07 11.38
C ARG A 10 -11.29 -8.79 11.34
N HIS A 11 -10.45 -9.83 11.29
CA HIS A 11 -9.00 -9.65 11.21
C HIS A 11 -8.55 -9.02 9.88
N ALA A 12 -9.22 -9.32 8.77
CA ALA A 12 -8.92 -8.72 7.47
C ALA A 12 -9.33 -7.24 7.45
N VAL A 13 -10.47 -6.91 8.07
CA VAL A 13 -10.90 -5.52 8.26
C VAL A 13 -9.86 -4.76 9.09
N GLY A 14 -9.45 -5.31 10.24
CA GLY A 14 -8.40 -4.70 11.07
C GLY A 14 -7.09 -4.50 10.30
N ALA A 15 -6.63 -5.52 9.58
CA ALA A 15 -5.41 -5.46 8.78
C ALA A 15 -5.47 -4.39 7.68
N ALA A 16 -6.62 -4.22 7.02
CA ALA A 16 -6.84 -3.18 6.02
C ALA A 16 -6.77 -1.77 6.64
N TYR A 17 -7.37 -1.56 7.82
CA TYR A 17 -7.25 -0.28 8.53
C TYR A 17 -5.82 -0.01 8.98
N VAL A 18 -5.13 -1.02 9.50
CA VAL A 18 -3.70 -0.89 9.86
C VAL A 18 -2.87 -0.50 8.65
N ALA A 19 -3.08 -1.14 7.50
CA ALA A 19 -2.38 -0.79 6.26
C ALA A 19 -2.73 0.64 5.79
N ALA A 20 -4.00 1.05 5.86
CA ALA A 20 -4.42 2.39 5.47
C ALA A 20 -3.86 3.48 6.40
N LEU A 21 -3.86 3.23 7.71
CA LEU A 21 -3.24 4.11 8.71
C LEU A 21 -1.72 4.17 8.53
N ALA A 22 -1.10 3.04 8.20
CA ALA A 22 0.33 3.01 7.96
C ALA A 22 0.74 3.85 6.75
N ALA A 23 -0.02 3.72 5.66
CA ALA A 23 0.14 4.51 4.44
C ALA A 23 -0.11 6.02 4.64
N THR A 24 -1.03 6.38 5.53
CA THR A 24 -1.42 7.77 5.75
C THR A 24 -0.68 8.39 6.92
N LEU A 25 -1.00 8.01 8.15
CA LEU A 25 -0.49 8.64 9.36
C LEU A 25 0.98 8.29 9.65
N GLY A 26 1.46 7.12 9.25
CA GLY A 26 2.85 6.76 9.50
C GLY A 26 3.82 7.14 8.39
N PHE A 27 3.35 7.26 7.15
CA PHE A 27 4.19 7.67 6.02
C PHE A 27 4.08 9.17 5.73
N LEU A 28 2.87 9.72 5.53
CA LEU A 28 2.71 11.08 5.00
C LEU A 28 3.33 12.18 5.87
N PRO A 29 3.13 12.25 7.21
CA PRO A 29 3.53 13.43 7.98
C PRO A 29 5.02 13.75 7.88
N LEU A 30 5.88 12.74 8.06
CA LEU A 30 7.32 12.92 7.98
C LEU A 30 7.76 13.28 6.55
N HIS A 31 7.19 12.62 5.54
CA HIS A 31 7.54 12.88 4.15
C HIS A 31 7.01 14.24 3.66
N VAL A 32 5.91 14.77 4.22
CA VAL A 32 5.44 16.14 3.96
C VAL A 32 6.41 17.15 4.58
N ILE A 33 6.83 16.93 5.83
CA ILE A 33 7.84 17.79 6.50
C ILE A 33 9.11 17.87 5.64
N TRP A 34 9.61 16.72 5.17
CA TRP A 34 10.76 16.68 4.28
C TRP A 34 10.47 17.31 2.91
N ALA A 35 9.28 17.12 2.32
CA ALA A 35 8.93 17.74 1.05
C ALA A 35 8.99 19.26 1.14
N LEU A 36 8.60 19.84 2.29
CA LEU A 36 8.68 21.27 2.59
C LEU A 36 10.11 21.78 2.87
N GLY A 37 11.13 20.92 2.80
CA GLY A 37 12.53 21.30 2.97
C GLY A 37 13.00 21.32 4.43
N ILE A 38 12.24 20.74 5.36
CA ILE A 38 12.60 20.72 6.79
C ILE A 38 13.39 19.44 7.08
N PRO A 39 14.68 19.51 7.47
CA PRO A 39 15.56 18.34 7.63
C PRO A 39 15.35 17.62 8.98
N LEU A 40 14.11 17.25 9.32
CA LEU A 40 13.83 16.54 10.57
C LEU A 40 14.44 15.12 10.52
N PHE A 41 15.25 14.73 11.50
CA PHE A 41 16.00 13.46 11.49
C PHE A 41 16.93 13.29 10.26
N ALA A 42 17.50 14.40 9.75
CA ALA A 42 18.46 14.40 8.66
C ALA A 42 19.60 15.39 8.94
N ASP A 43 20.74 15.17 8.29
CA ASP A 43 21.84 16.15 8.27
C ASP A 43 21.42 17.37 7.43
N PRO A 44 21.42 18.60 7.98
CA PRO A 44 20.88 19.77 7.29
C PRO A 44 21.56 20.11 5.97
N ASP A 45 22.89 20.02 5.91
CA ASP A 45 23.66 20.45 4.74
C ASP A 45 23.47 19.47 3.58
N ARG A 46 23.50 18.17 3.87
CA ARG A 46 23.29 17.13 2.86
C ARG A 46 21.84 17.04 2.43
N PHE A 47 20.92 17.19 3.37
CA PHE A 47 19.51 17.23 3.05
C PHE A 47 19.21 18.40 2.11
N ALA A 48 19.78 19.58 2.35
CA ALA A 48 19.61 20.73 1.47
C ALA A 48 20.14 20.46 0.05
N ALA A 49 21.33 19.86 -0.06
CA ALA A 49 21.91 19.48 -1.36
C ALA A 49 21.02 18.47 -2.11
N TRP A 50 20.60 17.39 -1.44
CA TRP A 50 19.71 16.38 -2.02
C TRP A 50 18.33 16.94 -2.37
N HIS A 51 17.78 17.85 -1.55
CA HIS A 51 16.49 18.47 -1.79
C HIS A 51 16.54 19.38 -3.01
N ALA A 52 17.61 20.17 -3.15
CA ALA A 52 17.88 21.01 -4.33
C ALA A 52 18.03 20.19 -5.62
N ASP A 53 18.60 18.97 -5.53
CA ASP A 53 18.72 18.02 -6.65
C ASP A 53 17.41 17.29 -7.00
N GLY A 54 16.27 17.70 -6.42
CA GLY A 54 14.94 17.20 -6.75
C GLY A 54 14.29 16.34 -5.67
N GLY A 55 14.93 16.15 -4.51
CA GLY A 55 14.38 15.41 -3.38
C GLY A 55 13.00 15.91 -2.93
N GLY A 56 12.76 17.22 -2.97
CA GLY A 56 11.46 17.81 -2.64
C GLY A 56 10.32 17.36 -3.58
N THR A 57 10.55 17.44 -4.89
CA THR A 57 9.57 17.00 -5.92
C THR A 57 9.31 15.50 -5.82
N TYR A 58 10.36 14.72 -5.57
CA TYR A 58 10.25 13.28 -5.33
C TYR A 58 9.34 12.98 -4.13
N LEU A 59 9.56 13.63 -2.98
CA LEU A 59 8.75 13.43 -1.78
C LEU A 59 7.30 13.90 -1.96
N LEU A 60 7.07 15.03 -2.64
CA LEU A 60 5.72 15.49 -2.93
C LEU A 60 4.96 14.47 -3.78
N THR A 61 5.61 13.94 -4.82
CA THR A 61 5.05 12.90 -5.68
C THR A 61 4.72 11.64 -4.88
N LEU A 62 5.62 11.19 -4.01
CA LEU A 62 5.37 10.05 -3.13
C LEU A 62 4.19 10.27 -2.19
N ASN A 63 4.05 11.46 -1.61
CA ASN A 63 2.92 11.77 -0.73
C ASN A 63 1.58 11.68 -1.47
N LEU A 64 1.50 12.22 -2.68
CA LEU A 64 0.29 12.12 -3.50
C LEU A 64 -0.03 10.65 -3.85
N LEU A 65 0.98 9.87 -4.20
CA LEU A 65 0.82 8.45 -4.53
C LEU A 65 0.48 7.60 -3.32
N ALA A 66 0.95 7.94 -2.11
CA ALA A 66 0.71 7.17 -0.88
C ALA A 66 -0.76 7.16 -0.42
N VAL A 67 -1.60 8.06 -0.93
CA VAL A 67 -3.05 8.00 -0.74
C VAL A 67 -3.67 6.78 -1.44
N LEU A 68 -3.13 6.37 -2.59
CA LEU A 68 -3.68 5.27 -3.40
C LEU A 68 -3.60 3.92 -2.67
N PRO A 69 -2.49 3.51 -2.04
CA PRO A 69 -2.42 2.33 -1.20
C PRO A 69 -3.44 2.34 -0.04
N ALA A 70 -3.72 3.48 0.58
CA ALA A 70 -4.69 3.58 1.65
C ALA A 70 -6.10 3.32 1.14
N ILE A 71 -6.46 3.93 0.01
CA ILE A 71 -7.72 3.67 -0.69
C ILE A 71 -7.79 2.18 -1.06
N LEU A 72 -6.75 1.63 -1.69
CA LEU A 72 -6.70 0.23 -2.07
C LEU A 72 -6.92 -0.69 -0.87
N ALA A 73 -6.22 -0.46 0.25
CA ALA A 73 -6.38 -1.27 1.47
C ALA A 73 -7.83 -1.30 1.95
N LEU A 74 -8.50 -0.14 1.97
CA LEU A 74 -9.91 -0.05 2.34
C LEU A 74 -10.83 -0.70 1.28
N ALA A 75 -10.49 -0.60 0.00
CA ALA A 75 -11.23 -1.22 -1.10
C ALA A 75 -11.35 -2.73 -0.90
N LEU A 76 -10.26 -3.38 -0.49
CA LEU A 76 -10.18 -4.83 -0.29
C LEU A 76 -11.17 -5.35 0.76
N VAL A 77 -11.68 -4.50 1.66
CA VAL A 77 -12.60 -4.89 2.75
C VAL A 77 -13.93 -4.16 2.75
N ARG A 78 -14.14 -3.19 1.85
CA ARG A 78 -15.39 -2.43 1.78
C ARG A 78 -16.26 -2.88 0.60
N PRO A 79 -17.59 -2.68 0.67
CA PRO A 79 -18.49 -3.06 -0.42
C PRO A 79 -18.13 -2.43 -1.77
N TRP A 80 -17.54 -1.23 -1.74
CA TRP A 80 -17.16 -0.50 -2.93
C TRP A 80 -15.93 -1.08 -3.67
N GLY A 81 -15.21 -2.03 -3.06
CA GLY A 81 -14.21 -2.81 -3.77
C GLY A 81 -14.79 -3.97 -4.58
N LEU A 82 -16.08 -4.30 -4.39
CA LEU A 82 -16.78 -5.33 -5.17
C LEU A 82 -17.70 -4.72 -6.22
N ARG A 83 -18.27 -3.55 -5.94
CA ARG A 83 -19.12 -2.79 -6.89
C ARG A 83 -18.80 -1.32 -6.81
N PHE A 84 -18.75 -0.65 -7.94
CA PHE A 84 -18.49 0.78 -7.94
C PHE A 84 -19.61 1.56 -7.21
N PRO A 85 -19.26 2.55 -6.37
CA PRO A 85 -20.24 3.40 -5.69
C PRO A 85 -21.23 4.09 -6.63
N SER A 86 -22.38 4.50 -6.09
CA SER A 86 -23.41 5.22 -6.86
C SER A 86 -22.98 6.62 -7.31
N TRP A 87 -21.99 7.22 -6.66
CA TRP A 87 -21.41 8.52 -7.03
C TRP A 87 -20.40 8.44 -8.19
N THR A 88 -19.99 7.24 -8.62
CA THR A 88 -19.04 7.08 -9.73
C THR A 88 -19.74 7.33 -11.07
N PRO A 89 -19.43 8.40 -11.83
CA PRO A 89 -20.29 8.90 -12.91
C PRO A 89 -20.54 7.94 -14.09
N PHE A 90 -19.68 6.93 -14.28
CA PHE A 90 -19.74 6.02 -15.44
C PHE A 90 -19.88 4.53 -15.09
N TRP A 91 -19.63 4.17 -13.83
CA TRP A 91 -19.52 2.77 -13.42
C TRP A 91 -20.51 2.37 -12.33
N ARG A 92 -21.47 3.25 -12.01
CA ARG A 92 -22.50 3.04 -10.98
C ARG A 92 -23.01 1.61 -10.96
N ASP A 93 -22.91 0.98 -9.79
CA ASP A 93 -23.39 -0.36 -9.48
C ASP A 93 -22.83 -1.48 -10.38
N ARG A 94 -21.80 -1.23 -11.19
CA ARG A 94 -21.11 -2.28 -11.96
C ARG A 94 -20.17 -3.08 -11.04
N PRO A 95 -20.02 -4.39 -11.29
CA PRO A 95 -19.03 -5.19 -10.56
C PRO A 95 -17.61 -4.68 -10.87
N VAL A 96 -16.79 -4.58 -9.83
CA VAL A 96 -15.37 -4.23 -9.97
C VAL A 96 -14.62 -5.47 -10.46
N PRO A 97 -13.86 -5.40 -11.57
CA PRO A 97 -13.05 -6.52 -12.01
C PRO A 97 -12.07 -6.96 -10.91
N ARG A 98 -12.09 -8.24 -10.52
CA ARG A 98 -11.24 -8.78 -9.45
C ARG A 98 -9.76 -8.41 -9.62
N LEU A 99 -9.26 -8.50 -10.85
CA LEU A 99 -7.85 -8.21 -11.17
C LEU A 99 -7.48 -6.74 -10.93
N LEU A 100 -8.45 -5.81 -10.99
CA LEU A 100 -8.23 -4.39 -10.76
C LEU A 100 -7.75 -4.10 -9.33
N LEU A 101 -8.13 -4.92 -8.35
CA LEU A 101 -7.66 -4.79 -6.97
C LEU A 101 -6.53 -5.76 -6.64
N LEU A 102 -6.51 -6.95 -7.24
CA LEU A 102 -5.48 -7.94 -6.93
C LEU A 102 -4.11 -7.63 -7.52
N ILE A 103 -4.05 -7.15 -8.77
CA ILE A 103 -2.77 -6.78 -9.39
C ILE A 103 -2.08 -5.68 -8.58
N PRO A 104 -2.72 -4.53 -8.28
CA PRO A 104 -2.06 -3.53 -7.46
C PRO A 104 -1.90 -3.98 -6.01
N GLY A 105 -2.80 -4.80 -5.45
CA GLY A 105 -2.67 -5.32 -4.09
C GLY A 105 -1.40 -6.15 -3.89
N TYR A 106 -1.22 -7.18 -4.71
CA TYR A 106 0.00 -8.00 -4.66
C TYR A 106 1.22 -7.26 -5.18
N GLY A 107 1.06 -6.41 -6.20
CA GLY A 107 2.14 -5.56 -6.70
C GLY A 107 2.72 -4.66 -5.60
N LEU A 108 1.87 -3.99 -4.82
CA LEU A 108 2.30 -3.18 -3.68
C LEU A 108 2.94 -4.02 -2.57
N VAL A 109 2.41 -5.20 -2.26
CA VAL A 109 3.03 -6.12 -1.29
C VAL A 109 4.46 -6.47 -1.71
N VAL A 110 4.67 -6.81 -2.98
CA VAL A 110 5.99 -7.17 -3.52
C VAL A 110 6.92 -5.97 -3.50
N VAL A 111 6.50 -4.83 -4.06
CA VAL A 111 7.35 -3.63 -4.16
C VAL A 111 7.71 -3.08 -2.79
N LEU A 112 6.74 -2.92 -1.89
CA LEU A 112 7.00 -2.44 -0.53
C LEU A 112 7.82 -3.45 0.27
N GLY A 113 7.58 -4.75 0.10
CA GLY A 113 8.37 -5.80 0.73
C GLY A 113 9.84 -5.75 0.28
N ALA A 114 10.09 -5.68 -1.02
CA ALA A 114 11.44 -5.55 -1.57
C ALA A 114 12.13 -4.27 -1.09
N TYR A 115 11.41 -3.14 -1.10
CA TYR A 115 11.91 -1.87 -0.57
C TYR A 115 12.26 -1.97 0.92
N THR A 116 11.44 -2.66 1.73
CA THR A 116 11.70 -2.84 3.16
C THR A 116 13.00 -3.61 3.40
N VAL A 117 13.24 -4.69 2.64
CA VAL A 117 14.48 -5.46 2.70
C VAL A 117 15.67 -4.62 2.26
N PHE A 118 15.52 -3.88 1.16
CA PHE A 118 16.56 -2.98 0.66
C PHE A 118 16.90 -1.88 1.67
N ALA A 119 15.90 -1.25 2.29
CA ALA A 119 16.08 -0.26 3.34
C ALA A 119 16.77 -0.84 4.58
N ALA A 120 16.43 -2.07 4.97
CA ALA A 120 17.11 -2.75 6.07
C ALA A 120 18.58 -3.03 5.76
N PHE A 121 18.88 -3.45 4.53
CA PHE A 121 20.27 -3.62 4.07
C PHE A 121 21.04 -2.28 4.10
N LEU A 122 20.46 -1.21 3.57
CA LEU A 122 21.06 0.13 3.60
C LEU A 122 21.29 0.64 5.03
N ALA A 123 20.32 0.43 5.93
CA ALA A 123 20.45 0.86 7.33
C ALA A 123 21.62 0.17 8.05
N VAL A 124 21.92 -1.08 7.70
CA VAL A 124 23.10 -1.79 8.22
C VAL A 124 24.37 -1.27 7.58
N GLN A 125 24.38 -1.08 6.26
CA GLN A 125 25.55 -0.61 5.51
C GLN A 125 25.96 0.81 5.88
N GLN A 126 24.99 1.69 6.13
CA GLN A 126 25.19 3.12 6.37
C GLN A 126 25.25 3.49 7.86
N ARG A 127 25.21 2.50 8.77
CA ARG A 127 25.08 2.74 10.21
C ARG A 127 26.13 3.71 10.76
N ASP A 128 27.37 3.57 10.31
CA ASP A 128 28.51 4.39 10.72
C ASP A 128 29.07 5.21 9.53
N ALA A 129 28.31 5.30 8.44
CA ALA A 129 28.75 5.99 7.23
C ALA A 129 28.74 7.50 7.47
N PRO A 130 29.90 8.18 7.34
CA PRO A 130 30.00 9.58 7.65
C PRO A 130 29.19 10.43 6.68
N ASP A 131 28.79 9.90 5.52
CA ASP A 131 28.10 10.52 4.37
C ASP A 131 26.58 10.29 4.33
N ALA A 132 25.99 9.64 5.34
CA ALA A 132 24.53 9.44 5.41
C ALA A 132 23.75 10.77 5.44
N ILE A 133 22.65 10.83 4.68
CA ILE A 133 21.73 11.99 4.64
C ILE A 133 20.74 11.92 5.82
N PHE A 134 20.19 10.74 6.07
CA PHE A 134 19.16 10.51 7.09
C PHE A 134 19.76 9.85 8.33
N ASP A 135 19.25 10.23 9.49
CA ASP A 135 19.65 9.68 10.78
C ASP A 135 19.31 8.18 10.88
N PRO A 136 20.18 7.32 11.45
CA PRO A 136 19.88 5.91 11.71
C PRO A 136 18.54 5.63 12.41
N TRP A 137 18.04 6.54 13.24
CA TRP A 137 16.73 6.46 13.88
C TRP A 137 15.59 6.37 12.86
N THR A 138 15.74 7.01 11.70
CA THR A 138 14.79 6.97 10.60
C THR A 138 14.62 5.54 10.08
N GLY A 139 15.71 4.80 9.91
CA GLY A 139 15.67 3.39 9.52
C GLY A 139 15.06 2.51 10.62
N LEU A 140 15.47 2.74 11.88
CA LEU A 140 14.99 1.97 13.02
C LEU A 140 13.47 2.07 13.23
N ILE A 141 12.87 3.25 12.98
CA ILE A 141 11.43 3.46 13.09
C ILE A 141 10.72 3.08 11.78
N GLY A 142 11.31 3.44 10.63
CA GLY A 142 10.72 3.23 9.31
C GLY A 142 10.59 1.75 8.94
N ILE A 143 11.61 0.93 9.21
CA ILE A 143 11.58 -0.49 8.80
C ILE A 143 10.45 -1.27 9.49
N PRO A 144 10.29 -1.24 10.84
CA PRO A 144 9.15 -1.86 11.49
C PRO A 144 7.80 -1.33 11.00
N HIS A 145 7.71 -0.03 10.71
CA HIS A 145 6.52 0.59 10.14
C HIS A 145 6.15 -0.01 8.78
N PHE A 146 7.12 -0.15 7.87
CA PHE A 146 6.90 -0.79 6.57
C PHE A 146 6.54 -2.28 6.73
N ILE A 147 7.11 -3.01 7.68
CA ILE A 147 6.73 -4.41 7.97
C ILE A 147 5.25 -4.49 8.37
N ILE A 148 4.80 -3.60 9.25
CA ILE A 148 3.39 -3.52 9.67
C ILE A 148 2.49 -3.24 8.46
N TRP A 149 2.88 -2.30 7.61
CA TRP A 149 2.13 -1.94 6.41
C TRP A 149 2.02 -3.12 5.43
N VAL A 150 3.16 -3.73 5.06
CA VAL A 150 3.22 -4.86 4.12
C VAL A 150 2.41 -6.04 4.66
N THR A 151 2.52 -6.33 5.95
CA THR A 151 1.77 -7.43 6.59
C THR A 151 0.27 -7.18 6.54
N GLY A 152 -0.18 -5.98 6.93
CA GLY A 152 -1.59 -5.60 6.89
C GLY A 152 -2.17 -5.70 5.49
N LEU A 153 -1.44 -5.18 4.49
CA LEU A 153 -1.86 -5.22 3.09
C LEU A 153 -1.88 -6.64 2.54
N THR A 154 -0.93 -7.50 2.92
CA THR A 154 -0.90 -8.92 2.53
C THR A 154 -2.13 -9.66 3.04
N ILE A 155 -2.49 -9.47 4.32
CA ILE A 155 -3.66 -10.11 4.92
C ILE A 155 -4.95 -9.65 4.23
N ALA A 156 -5.11 -8.34 4.02
CA ALA A 156 -6.28 -7.78 3.36
C ALA A 156 -6.40 -8.28 1.90
N THR A 157 -5.29 -8.27 1.15
CA THR A 157 -5.24 -8.70 -0.26
C THR A 157 -5.56 -10.18 -0.38
N ARG A 158 -4.95 -11.03 0.45
CA ARG A 158 -5.21 -12.48 0.46
C ARG A 158 -6.65 -12.79 0.86
N SER A 159 -7.21 -12.07 1.83
CA SER A 159 -8.62 -12.23 2.20
C SER A 159 -9.55 -11.83 1.06
N TYR A 160 -9.27 -10.75 0.33
CA TYR A 160 -10.04 -10.36 -0.85
C TYR A 160 -9.93 -11.40 -1.97
N ASP A 161 -8.72 -11.90 -2.25
CA ASP A 161 -8.50 -12.97 -3.23
C ASP A 161 -9.37 -14.19 -2.92
N LEU A 162 -9.23 -14.74 -1.72
CA LEU A 162 -9.96 -15.93 -1.30
C LEU A 162 -11.49 -15.78 -1.42
N ARG A 163 -12.03 -14.60 -1.07
CA ARG A 163 -13.48 -14.34 -1.11
C ARG A 163 -14.02 -14.11 -2.52
N THR A 164 -13.17 -13.70 -3.47
CA THR A 164 -13.58 -13.35 -4.83
C THR A 164 -13.18 -14.37 -5.89
N ARG A 165 -12.58 -15.49 -5.47
CA ARG A 165 -12.28 -16.61 -6.36
C ARG A 165 -13.57 -17.15 -7.00
N PRO A 166 -13.57 -17.40 -8.32
CA PRO A 166 -14.67 -18.10 -8.97
C PRO A 166 -14.83 -19.49 -8.34
N SER A 167 -16.04 -19.85 -7.92
CA SER A 167 -16.34 -21.20 -7.46
C SER A 167 -16.17 -22.20 -8.60
N ALA A 168 -15.47 -23.31 -8.35
CA ALA A 168 -15.17 -24.35 -9.35
C ALA A 168 -16.44 -24.97 -9.97
N ASP A 169 -17.60 -24.83 -9.33
CA ASP A 169 -18.91 -25.30 -9.82
C ASP A 169 -19.39 -24.63 -11.12
N HIS A 170 -18.81 -23.49 -11.52
CA HIS A 170 -19.15 -22.86 -12.81
C HIS A 170 -18.38 -23.47 -13.99
N ALA A 171 -17.22 -24.11 -13.75
CA ALA A 171 -16.40 -24.69 -14.81
C ALA A 171 -16.89 -26.08 -15.26
N THR A 172 -17.63 -26.79 -14.41
CA THR A 172 -18.26 -28.10 -14.73
C THR A 172 -19.64 -27.98 -15.38
N ARG A 173 -20.21 -26.78 -15.45
CA ARG A 173 -21.55 -26.50 -16.04
C ARG A 173 -21.54 -25.89 -17.44
N SER A 174 -20.45 -26.00 -18.19
CA SER A 174 -20.56 -25.94 -19.66
C SER A 174 -20.85 -27.35 -20.19
N PRO A 175 -22.13 -27.71 -20.43
CA PRO A 175 -22.41 -28.91 -21.19
C PRO A 175 -21.82 -28.73 -22.59
N ALA A 176 -21.07 -29.73 -23.03
CA ALA A 176 -20.77 -29.93 -24.43
C ALA A 176 -22.08 -29.79 -25.23
N LEU A 177 -22.13 -28.83 -26.14
CA LEU A 177 -23.16 -28.82 -27.17
C LEU A 177 -22.61 -29.57 -28.39
N PRO A 178 -23.40 -30.49 -28.98
CA PRO A 178 -23.03 -31.33 -30.11
C PRO A 178 -22.84 -30.57 -31.42
#